data_AF-A0A0A8UP77-F1
#
_entry.id   AF-A0A0A8UP77-F1
#
_cell.length_a   1.000
_cell.length_b   1.000
_cell.length_c   1.000
_cell.angle_alpha   90.00
_cell.angle_beta   90.00
_cell.angle_gamma   90.00
#
_symmetry.space_group_name_H-M   'P 1'
#
loop_
_entity.id
_entity.type
_entity.pdbx_description
1 polymer ?
#
loop_
_entity_poly.entity_id
_entity_poly.type
_entity_poly.pdbx_seq_one_letter_code
_entity_poly.pdbx_strand_id
1 'polypeptide(L)'
;MPKIRENYEYARVLPKEIWRFYMDYYRQVTKEGQQHESLLFDIDEPGYMAAMLKAHQLLNITLHEPLSPKLILQLYKAALEGVSKTNLTELDRFDRFRSNDVSGFWLKLNTVDTDEANVSREGLRQFLEEIIANNNENHYEILSHGTDVLQDVLKRYKGAANPKQGLEDALDFLETTIKNTPCKFLSPRMTHKEIAEKINHYILQYEIKLKSVAGDENKIDCIINLIQKIERLHPFIDGNCRTLVMLVLNRELIRNGFKPTMLWNPNRFDFFSTEQLREDILKGWTQAEKYQSEVANLMPYQKLYNQVDTLYIDARKSLFHKSSIETKARDLEKLLETLKTTAPQDSIELIRTSMTKLKIGRGVDSTENLLKALLSDIEKMPSLTLSSHSSKLH
;
A
#
# COMPACT_ATOMS: atom_id res chain seq x y z
N MET A 1 12.67 1.40 -26.93
CA MET A 1 12.38 1.99 -25.61
C MET A 1 10.88 1.89 -25.39
N PRO A 2 10.38 1.21 -24.36
CA PRO A 2 8.94 1.23 -24.06
C PRO A 2 8.54 2.69 -23.80
N LYS A 3 7.30 3.06 -24.13
CA LYS A 3 6.76 4.39 -23.91
C LYS A 3 6.76 4.72 -22.41
N ILE A 4 7.87 5.29 -21.94
CA ILE A 4 8.07 5.73 -20.55
C ILE A 4 6.93 6.66 -20.08
N ARG A 5 6.18 7.30 -20.99
CA ARG A 5 5.11 8.25 -20.66
C ARG A 5 3.78 7.64 -20.24
N GLU A 6 3.41 6.42 -20.66
CA GLU A 6 2.10 5.83 -20.31
C GLU A 6 2.06 5.32 -18.85
N ASN A 7 3.19 4.80 -18.34
CA ASN A 7 3.26 4.24 -16.99
C ASN A 7 3.12 5.30 -15.86
N TYR A 8 3.38 6.58 -16.14
CA TYR A 8 3.22 7.66 -15.14
C TYR A 8 1.76 8.06 -14.89
N GLU A 9 0.82 7.61 -15.73
CA GLU A 9 -0.60 7.89 -15.45
C GLU A 9 -1.06 7.19 -14.17
N TYR A 10 -0.52 6.00 -13.86
CA TYR A 10 -0.81 5.29 -12.61
C TYR A 10 -0.16 5.92 -11.37
N ALA A 11 0.87 6.76 -11.54
CA ALA A 11 1.45 7.56 -10.47
C ALA A 11 0.59 8.80 -10.13
N ARG A 12 -0.42 9.13 -10.96
CA ARG A 12 -1.39 10.20 -10.67
C ARG A 12 -2.50 9.71 -9.74
N VAL A 13 -2.13 9.06 -8.65
CA VAL A 13 -3.04 8.90 -7.52
C VAL A 13 -3.37 10.29 -6.99
N LEU A 14 -4.63 10.55 -6.68
CA LEU A 14 -5.03 11.86 -6.21
C LEU A 14 -4.29 12.19 -4.90
N PRO A 15 -3.66 13.38 -4.80
CA PRO A 15 -2.80 13.72 -3.66
C PRO A 15 -3.47 13.60 -2.28
N LYS A 16 -4.81 13.64 -2.23
CA LYS A 16 -5.59 13.50 -0.99
C LYS A 16 -5.77 12.05 -0.53
N GLU A 17 -5.60 11.07 -1.41
CA GLU A 17 -5.89 9.65 -1.13
C GLU A 17 -4.64 8.76 -1.22
N ILE A 18 -3.50 9.34 -1.61
CA ILE A 18 -2.24 8.60 -1.77
C ILE A 18 -1.80 7.89 -0.48
N TRP A 19 -2.20 8.40 0.69
CA TRP A 19 -1.94 7.76 1.98
C TRP A 19 -2.49 6.33 2.08
N ARG A 20 -3.52 5.99 1.31
CA ARG A 20 -4.14 4.66 1.31
C ARG A 20 -3.22 3.55 0.79
N PHE A 21 -2.18 3.90 0.03
CA PHE A 21 -1.17 2.94 -0.42
C PHE A 21 -0.11 2.66 0.65
N TYR A 22 -0.13 3.43 1.74
CA TYR A 22 0.88 3.43 2.80
C TYR A 22 0.30 3.10 4.17
N MET A 23 -0.93 2.58 4.20
CA MET A 23 -1.58 2.07 5.39
C MET A 23 -2.28 0.76 5.05
N ASP A 24 -2.18 -0.21 5.94
CA ASP A 24 -2.84 -1.51 5.82
C ASP A 24 -4.33 -1.29 5.55
N TYR A 25 -4.85 -1.91 4.50
CA TYR A 25 -6.22 -1.63 4.08
C TYR A 25 -7.25 -2.04 5.14
N TYR A 26 -6.99 -3.10 5.91
CA TYR A 26 -7.88 -3.50 7.02
C TYR A 26 -7.98 -2.43 8.12
N ARG A 27 -6.96 -1.56 8.26
CA ARG A 27 -6.97 -0.43 9.21
C ARG A 27 -7.64 0.83 8.63
N GLN A 28 -7.96 0.83 7.34
CA GLN A 28 -8.69 1.92 6.68
C GLN A 28 -10.20 1.79 6.86
N VAL A 29 -10.70 0.63 7.28
CA VAL A 29 -12.13 0.33 7.43
C VAL A 29 -12.45 -0.10 8.85
N THR A 30 -13.53 0.42 9.44
CA THR A 30 -14.07 -0.04 10.71
C THR A 30 -14.74 -1.40 10.53
N LYS A 31 -15.07 -2.07 11.65
CA LYS A 31 -15.87 -3.31 11.63
C LYS A 31 -17.27 -3.11 11.02
N GLU A 32 -17.78 -1.90 11.12
CA GLU A 32 -19.05 -1.44 10.52
C GLU A 32 -18.87 -0.96 9.07
N GLY A 33 -17.65 -1.04 8.52
CA GLY A 33 -17.31 -0.64 7.14
C GLY A 33 -17.13 0.86 6.93
N GLN A 34 -17.07 1.67 7.99
CA GLN A 34 -16.80 3.10 7.88
C GLN A 34 -15.32 3.34 7.64
N GLN A 35 -14.96 4.37 6.86
CA GLN A 35 -13.55 4.62 6.57
C GLN A 35 -12.89 5.50 7.63
N HIS A 36 -11.68 5.14 8.01
CA HIS A 36 -10.81 5.95 8.85
C HIS A 36 -10.06 6.99 8.00
N GLU A 37 -9.92 8.21 8.52
CA GLU A 37 -9.02 9.21 7.95
C GLU A 37 -7.56 8.87 8.29
N SER A 38 -6.62 9.29 7.43
CA SER A 38 -5.17 9.08 7.64
C SER A 38 -4.66 9.59 8.99
N LEU A 39 -5.32 10.59 9.56
CA LEU A 39 -4.99 11.20 10.84
C LEU A 39 -4.95 10.20 12.00
N LEU A 40 -5.78 9.15 11.96
CA LEU A 40 -5.80 8.17 13.05
C LEU A 40 -4.51 7.36 13.14
N PHE A 41 -3.86 7.11 12.00
CA PHE A 41 -2.57 6.40 11.98
C PHE A 41 -1.42 7.31 12.42
N ASP A 42 -1.43 8.58 12.01
CA ASP A 42 -0.39 9.54 12.37
C ASP A 42 -0.45 9.93 13.87
N ILE A 43 -1.57 9.70 14.55
CA ILE A 43 -1.65 9.82 16.02
C ILE A 43 -0.79 8.75 16.71
N ASP A 44 -0.85 7.52 16.20
CA ASP A 44 -0.08 6.41 16.75
C ASP A 44 1.41 6.57 16.45
N GLU A 45 1.77 7.07 15.28
CA GLU A 45 3.17 7.35 14.88
C GLU A 45 3.31 8.74 14.22
N PRO A 46 3.48 9.80 15.03
CA PRO A 46 3.55 11.16 14.52
C PRO A 46 4.64 11.35 13.45
N GLY A 47 4.24 11.90 12.30
CA GLY A 47 5.12 12.16 11.17
C GLY A 47 5.20 11.02 10.15
N TYR A 48 4.57 9.87 10.43
CA TYR A 48 4.54 8.73 9.52
C TYR A 48 4.00 9.12 8.14
N MET A 49 2.84 9.78 8.09
CA MET A 49 2.21 10.14 6.81
C MET A 49 3.08 11.11 6.02
N ALA A 50 3.65 12.12 6.69
CA ALA A 50 4.54 13.08 6.06
C ALA A 50 5.79 12.41 5.45
N ALA A 51 6.39 11.46 6.16
CA ALA A 51 7.55 10.71 5.69
C ALA A 51 7.20 9.78 4.52
N MET A 52 6.09 9.06 4.58
CA MET A 52 5.64 8.20 3.47
C MET A 52 5.32 9.01 2.20
N LEU A 53 4.74 10.21 2.33
CA LEU A 53 4.51 11.12 1.20
C LEU A 53 5.83 11.62 0.59
N LYS A 54 6.82 11.96 1.42
CA LYS A 54 8.17 12.31 0.97
C LYS A 54 8.83 11.15 0.23
N ALA A 55 8.72 9.93 0.76
CA ALA A 55 9.23 8.74 0.12
C ALA A 55 8.52 8.43 -1.20
N HIS A 56 7.21 8.64 -1.29
CA HIS A 56 6.45 8.53 -2.54
C HIS A 56 6.93 9.51 -3.61
N GLN A 57 7.22 10.77 -3.24
CA GLN A 57 7.80 11.74 -4.18
C GLN A 57 9.15 11.27 -4.71
N LEU A 58 10.02 10.76 -3.84
CA LEU A 58 11.32 10.20 -4.23
C LEU A 58 11.15 8.96 -5.14
N LEU A 59 10.21 8.08 -4.80
CA LEU A 59 9.84 6.93 -5.63
C LEU A 59 9.48 7.40 -7.05
N ASN A 60 8.60 8.38 -7.19
CA ASN A 60 8.17 8.90 -8.49
C ASN A 60 9.32 9.51 -9.30
N ILE A 61 10.20 10.29 -8.65
CA ILE A 61 11.35 10.91 -9.31
C ILE A 61 12.33 9.85 -9.81
N THR A 62 12.48 8.74 -9.07
CA THR A 62 13.46 7.69 -9.36
C THR A 62 12.89 6.52 -10.15
N LEU A 63 11.62 6.53 -10.60
CA LEU A 63 10.99 5.42 -11.33
C LEU A 63 11.76 4.94 -12.57
N HIS A 64 12.48 5.86 -13.21
CA HIS A 64 13.27 5.58 -14.41
C HIS A 64 14.62 4.90 -14.12
N GLU A 65 15.07 4.90 -12.86
CA GLU A 65 16.33 4.31 -12.45
C GLU A 65 16.17 2.79 -12.20
N PRO A 66 17.22 1.97 -12.41
CA PRO A 66 17.22 0.59 -11.91
C PRO A 66 17.15 0.56 -10.38
N LEU A 67 16.48 -0.45 -9.81
CA LEU A 67 16.52 -0.66 -8.36
C LEU A 67 17.97 -0.97 -7.92
N SER A 68 18.39 -0.44 -6.78
CA SER A 68 19.70 -0.70 -6.21
C SER A 68 19.65 -0.66 -4.67
N PRO A 69 20.62 -1.28 -3.97
CA PRO A 69 20.69 -1.16 -2.51
C PRO A 69 20.74 0.30 -2.03
N LYS A 70 21.43 1.17 -2.79
CA LYS A 70 21.50 2.61 -2.50
C LYS A 70 20.12 3.27 -2.60
N LEU A 71 19.34 2.96 -3.64
CA LEU A 71 18.00 3.51 -3.79
C LEU A 71 17.06 3.03 -2.69
N ILE A 72 17.16 1.75 -2.29
CA ILE A 72 16.41 1.21 -1.16
C ILE A 72 16.74 1.97 0.13
N LEU A 73 18.01 2.29 0.39
CA LEU A 73 18.43 3.12 1.53
C LEU A 73 17.88 4.55 1.46
N GLN A 74 17.81 5.15 0.27
CA GLN A 74 17.25 6.49 0.11
C GLN A 74 15.74 6.50 0.36
N LEU A 75 15.01 5.49 -0.11
CA LEU A 75 13.58 5.31 0.17
C LEU A 75 13.34 5.05 1.66
N TYR A 76 14.15 4.20 2.28
CA TYR A 76 14.12 3.92 3.72
C TYR A 76 14.27 5.21 4.54
N LYS A 77 15.33 5.98 4.25
CA LYS A 77 15.57 7.26 4.91
C LYS A 77 14.36 8.20 4.74
N ALA A 78 13.85 8.34 3.52
CA ALA A 78 12.72 9.21 3.27
C ALA A 78 11.45 8.77 4.01
N ALA A 79 11.25 7.46 4.18
CA ALA A 79 10.07 6.87 4.83
C ALA A 79 10.07 6.97 6.36
N LEU A 80 11.24 7.16 6.99
CA LEU A 80 11.36 7.23 8.45
C LEU A 80 11.89 8.56 9.00
N GLU A 81 12.46 9.43 8.17
CA GLU A 81 12.97 10.72 8.62
C GLU A 81 11.84 11.62 9.14
N GLY A 82 11.90 11.93 10.44
CA GLY A 82 10.88 12.74 11.12
C GLY A 82 9.73 11.94 11.74
N VAL A 83 9.76 10.60 11.68
CA VAL A 83 8.76 9.74 12.31
C VAL A 83 9.10 9.49 13.79
N SER A 84 8.14 9.74 14.67
CA SER A 84 8.25 9.46 16.11
C SER A 84 7.89 8.02 16.44
N LYS A 85 8.36 7.48 17.58
CA LYS A 85 8.07 6.11 18.08
C LYS A 85 8.53 4.98 17.16
N THR A 86 9.55 5.21 16.36
CA THR A 86 10.25 4.10 15.70
C THR A 86 11.07 3.33 16.74
N ASN A 87 11.44 2.09 16.44
CA ASN A 87 12.40 1.32 17.25
C ASN A 87 13.84 1.79 17.06
N LEU A 88 14.04 2.95 16.40
CA LEU A 88 15.35 3.52 16.14
C LEU A 88 15.82 4.37 17.32
N THR A 89 17.07 4.19 17.66
CA THR A 89 17.85 4.99 18.60
C THR A 89 18.58 6.10 17.84
N GLU A 90 19.11 7.09 18.57
CA GLU A 90 19.97 8.14 17.97
C GLU A 90 21.24 7.59 17.29
N LEU A 91 21.63 6.34 17.63
CA LEU A 91 22.78 5.66 17.05
C LEU A 91 22.43 4.93 15.75
N ASP A 92 21.15 4.73 15.46
CA ASP A 92 20.71 4.08 14.24
C ASP A 92 20.91 5.01 13.05
N ARG A 93 21.52 4.46 12.00
CA ARG A 93 21.93 5.26 10.83
C ARG A 93 21.04 4.94 9.63
N PHE A 94 20.39 5.97 9.12
CA PHE A 94 19.62 5.90 7.86
C PHE A 94 20.48 5.76 6.60
N ASP A 95 21.81 5.74 6.73
CA ASP A 95 22.76 5.67 5.62
C ASP A 95 23.26 4.25 5.31
N ARG A 96 22.82 3.24 6.08
CA ARG A 96 23.23 1.85 5.92
C ARG A 96 22.13 0.87 6.35
N PHE A 97 22.29 -0.39 5.95
CA PHE A 97 21.56 -1.52 6.53
C PHE A 97 22.03 -1.80 7.95
N ARG A 98 21.28 -2.62 8.70
CA ARG A 98 21.70 -3.11 10.02
C ARG A 98 23.03 -3.86 9.93
N SER A 99 23.76 -4.00 11.03
CA SER A 99 25.10 -4.60 10.99
C SER A 99 25.37 -5.47 12.21
N ASN A 100 25.22 -6.79 12.04
CA ASN A 100 25.29 -7.83 13.09
C ASN A 100 24.16 -7.78 14.13
N ASP A 101 23.28 -6.79 14.05
CA ASP A 101 22.04 -6.71 14.81
C ASP A 101 21.04 -7.75 14.30
N VAL A 102 20.22 -8.27 15.22
CA VAL A 102 19.11 -9.15 14.88
C VAL A 102 17.82 -8.38 15.08
N SER A 103 17.01 -8.32 14.03
CA SER A 103 15.62 -7.87 14.09
C SER A 103 14.69 -9.03 13.73
N GLY A 104 13.40 -8.89 13.99
CA GLY A 104 12.47 -10.00 13.78
C GLY A 104 11.07 -9.70 14.28
N PHE A 105 10.12 -10.52 13.84
CA PHE A 105 8.70 -10.31 14.07
C PHE A 105 8.01 -11.60 14.50
N TRP A 106 6.87 -11.45 15.15
CA TRP A 106 6.06 -12.58 15.62
C TRP A 106 5.29 -13.21 14.45
N LEU A 107 5.25 -14.53 14.45
CA LEU A 107 4.53 -15.33 13.47
C LEU A 107 3.09 -15.55 13.95
N LYS A 108 2.12 -15.22 13.10
CA LYS A 108 0.68 -15.37 13.30
C LYS A 108 0.09 -16.16 12.14
N LEU A 109 -0.34 -17.39 12.42
CA LEU A 109 -0.99 -18.25 11.43
C LEU A 109 -2.38 -17.73 11.07
N ASN A 110 -2.74 -17.89 9.80
CA ASN A 110 -4.04 -17.54 9.20
C ASN A 110 -5.23 -18.40 9.68
N THR A 111 -5.18 -18.94 10.89
CA THR A 111 -6.25 -19.80 11.45
C THR A 111 -7.07 -19.14 12.56
N VAL A 112 -6.61 -18.00 13.10
CA VAL A 112 -7.22 -17.37 14.30
C VAL A 112 -7.58 -15.90 14.08
N ASP A 113 -6.76 -15.17 13.33
CA ASP A 113 -6.97 -13.75 13.01
C ASP A 113 -6.69 -13.55 11.52
N THR A 114 -7.74 -13.50 10.70
CA THR A 114 -7.59 -13.41 9.25
C THR A 114 -6.92 -12.11 8.80
N ASP A 115 -7.05 -11.05 9.59
CA ASP A 115 -6.59 -9.72 9.19
C ASP A 115 -5.13 -9.54 9.54
N GLU A 116 -4.70 -9.94 10.74
CA GLU A 116 -3.32 -9.79 11.20
C GLU A 116 -2.41 -10.98 10.88
N ALA A 117 -2.94 -12.08 10.35
CA ALA A 117 -2.12 -13.22 9.97
C ALA A 117 -1.08 -12.86 8.90
N ASN A 118 0.17 -13.23 9.20
CA ASN A 118 1.33 -13.05 8.33
C ASN A 118 1.95 -14.37 7.86
N VAL A 119 1.38 -15.51 8.27
CA VAL A 119 1.85 -16.85 7.88
C VAL A 119 0.72 -17.68 7.29
N SER A 120 0.98 -18.28 6.13
CA SER A 120 0.14 -19.33 5.53
C SER A 120 0.92 -20.65 5.42
N ARG A 121 0.21 -21.78 5.40
CA ARG A 121 0.85 -23.10 5.22
C ARG A 121 1.64 -23.17 3.91
N GLU A 122 1.07 -22.65 2.83
CA GLU A 122 1.73 -22.71 1.51
C GLU A 122 2.93 -21.75 1.43
N GLY A 123 2.89 -20.60 2.10
CA GLY A 123 4.05 -19.73 2.20
C GLY A 123 5.16 -20.32 3.09
N LEU A 124 4.80 -21.03 4.17
CA LEU A 124 5.76 -21.83 4.96
C LEU A 124 6.40 -22.92 4.10
N ARG A 125 5.61 -23.64 3.28
CA ARG A 125 6.14 -24.64 2.34
C ARG A 125 7.18 -24.03 1.41
N GLN A 126 6.84 -22.94 0.72
CA GLN A 126 7.77 -22.27 -0.21
C GLN A 126 9.04 -21.78 0.49
N PHE A 127 8.90 -21.24 1.70
CA PHE A 127 10.05 -20.88 2.53
C PHE A 127 10.92 -22.10 2.88
N LEU A 128 10.31 -23.20 3.33
CA LEU A 128 11.03 -24.43 3.68
C LEU A 128 11.75 -25.03 2.46
N GLU A 129 11.10 -25.09 1.31
CA GLU A 129 11.71 -25.56 0.07
C GLU A 129 12.94 -24.71 -0.32
N GLU A 130 12.82 -23.38 -0.21
CA GLU A 130 13.94 -22.46 -0.48
C GLU A 130 15.13 -22.71 0.47
N ILE A 131 14.89 -22.75 1.79
CA ILE A 131 15.97 -22.96 2.75
C ILE A 131 16.56 -24.36 2.67
N ILE A 132 15.77 -25.38 2.33
CA ILE A 132 16.28 -26.74 2.14
C ILE A 132 17.18 -26.77 0.91
N ALA A 133 16.74 -26.20 -0.21
CA ALA A 133 17.47 -26.17 -1.46
C ALA A 133 18.80 -25.42 -1.36
N ASN A 134 18.86 -24.35 -0.55
CA ASN A 134 20.07 -23.56 -0.35
C ASN A 134 20.84 -23.90 0.94
N ASN A 135 20.43 -24.95 1.66
CA ASN A 135 20.98 -25.36 2.96
C ASN A 135 21.02 -24.21 4.01
N ASN A 136 19.95 -23.41 4.05
CA ASN A 136 19.76 -22.23 4.89
C ASN A 136 20.96 -21.29 4.81
N GLU A 137 21.39 -20.93 3.60
CA GLU A 137 22.61 -20.13 3.36
C GLU A 137 22.62 -18.79 4.10
N ASN A 138 21.44 -18.25 4.41
CA ASN A 138 21.32 -16.99 5.11
C ASN A 138 21.33 -17.18 6.63
N HIS A 139 21.19 -18.40 7.16
CA HIS A 139 21.09 -18.67 8.60
C HIS A 139 19.87 -17.99 9.24
N TYR A 140 18.69 -18.17 8.65
CA TYR A 140 17.45 -17.80 9.30
C TYR A 140 17.20 -18.64 10.55
N GLU A 141 16.50 -18.05 11.53
CA GLU A 141 16.09 -18.71 12.76
C GLU A 141 14.58 -18.47 13.01
N ILE A 142 13.90 -19.46 13.58
CA ILE A 142 12.55 -19.30 14.11
C ILE A 142 12.57 -19.73 15.58
N LEU A 143 12.47 -18.77 16.49
CA LEU A 143 12.56 -19.05 17.92
C LEU A 143 11.18 -19.29 18.55
N SER A 144 11.08 -20.34 19.36
CA SER A 144 10.00 -20.54 20.33
C SER A 144 10.61 -20.79 21.70
N HIS A 145 10.27 -19.96 22.69
CA HIS A 145 10.81 -20.03 24.06
C HIS A 145 12.35 -20.11 24.13
N GLY A 146 13.05 -19.45 23.19
CA GLY A 146 14.53 -19.43 23.13
C GLY A 146 15.16 -20.59 22.35
N THR A 147 14.37 -21.55 21.88
CA THR A 147 14.84 -22.67 21.04
C THR A 147 14.62 -22.36 19.57
N ASP A 148 15.63 -22.63 18.73
CA ASP A 148 15.50 -22.51 17.27
C ASP A 148 14.75 -23.70 16.68
N VAL A 149 13.43 -23.51 16.53
CA VAL A 149 12.51 -24.49 15.96
C VAL A 149 12.86 -24.79 14.50
N LEU A 150 13.46 -23.84 13.76
CA LEU A 150 13.81 -24.07 12.37
C LEU A 150 14.90 -25.13 12.22
N GLN A 151 15.85 -25.19 13.15
CA GLN A 151 16.87 -26.25 13.16
C GLN A 151 16.24 -27.63 13.39
N ASP A 152 15.25 -27.72 14.29
CA ASP A 152 14.52 -28.97 14.52
C ASP A 152 13.72 -29.40 13.28
N VAL A 153 13.09 -28.45 12.59
CA VAL A 153 12.39 -28.67 11.30
C VAL A 153 13.36 -29.25 10.26
N LEU A 154 14.53 -28.63 10.08
CA LEU A 154 15.54 -29.07 9.11
C LEU A 154 16.13 -30.45 9.48
N LYS A 155 16.30 -30.73 10.78
CA LYS A 155 16.74 -32.05 11.25
C LYS A 155 15.71 -33.14 10.97
N ARG A 156 14.42 -32.86 11.17
CA ARG A 156 13.32 -33.78 10.83
C ARG A 156 13.30 -34.09 9.34
N TYR A 157 13.40 -33.07 8.50
CA TYR A 157 13.49 -33.25 7.04
C TYR A 157 14.67 -34.15 6.64
N LYS A 158 15.88 -33.88 7.17
CA LYS A 158 17.09 -34.67 6.87
C LYS A 158 17.02 -36.12 7.37
N GLY A 159 16.24 -36.39 8.41
CA GLY A 159 16.04 -37.74 8.95
C GLY A 159 15.00 -38.57 8.19
N ALA A 160 14.23 -37.98 7.28
CA ALA A 160 13.16 -38.67 6.57
C ALA A 160 13.71 -39.59 5.46
N ALA A 161 13.15 -40.78 5.35
CA ALA A 161 13.51 -41.72 4.28
C ALA A 161 13.02 -41.26 2.89
N ASN A 162 11.97 -40.44 2.83
CA ASN A 162 11.39 -39.89 1.62
C ASN A 162 11.38 -38.35 1.70
N PRO A 163 12.03 -37.62 0.78
CA PRO A 163 12.10 -36.16 0.82
C PRO A 163 10.74 -35.46 0.79
N LYS A 164 9.76 -35.99 0.03
CA LYS A 164 8.42 -35.41 -0.06
C LYS A 164 7.67 -35.57 1.26
N GLN A 165 7.69 -36.76 1.85
CA GLN A 165 7.09 -36.99 3.16
C GLN A 165 7.81 -36.18 4.24
N GLY A 166 9.14 -36.13 4.20
CA GLY A 166 9.94 -35.35 5.14
C GLY A 166 9.62 -33.86 5.10
N LEU A 167 9.30 -33.31 3.93
CA LEU A 167 8.84 -31.92 3.81
C LEU A 167 7.47 -31.71 4.46
N GLU A 168 6.51 -32.62 4.23
CA GLU A 168 5.19 -32.54 4.90
C GLU A 168 5.32 -32.67 6.42
N ASP A 169 6.10 -33.63 6.91
CA ASP A 169 6.30 -33.84 8.35
C ASP A 169 6.97 -32.62 9.01
N ALA A 170 7.92 -32.01 8.31
CA ALA A 170 8.61 -30.79 8.73
C ALA A 170 7.64 -29.58 8.76
N LEU A 171 6.79 -29.46 7.75
CA LEU A 171 5.77 -28.42 7.65
C LEU A 171 4.68 -28.56 8.73
N ASP A 172 4.17 -29.77 8.95
CA ASP A 172 3.18 -30.08 9.99
C ASP A 172 3.72 -29.74 11.37
N PHE A 173 4.99 -30.09 11.64
CA PHE A 173 5.65 -29.74 12.89
C PHE A 173 5.79 -28.22 13.07
N LEU A 174 6.23 -27.49 12.04
CA LEU A 174 6.39 -26.04 12.11
C LEU A 174 5.04 -25.32 12.31
N GLU A 175 4.03 -25.68 11.52
CA GLU A 175 2.69 -25.11 11.63
C GLU A 175 2.07 -25.39 13.01
N THR A 176 2.16 -26.62 13.49
CA THR A 176 1.67 -26.99 14.83
C THR A 176 2.39 -26.19 15.92
N THR A 177 3.70 -25.99 15.80
CA THR A 177 4.49 -25.22 16.76
C THR A 177 4.09 -23.76 16.77
N ILE A 178 3.95 -23.12 15.59
CA ILE A 178 3.50 -21.72 15.48
C ILE A 178 2.08 -21.55 16.02
N LYS A 179 1.20 -22.54 15.79
CA LYS A 179 -0.19 -22.51 16.28
C LYS A 179 -0.28 -22.57 17.80
N ASN A 180 0.57 -23.39 18.42
CA ASN A 180 0.45 -23.71 19.84
C ASN A 180 1.40 -22.90 20.73
N THR A 181 2.43 -22.26 20.17
CA THR A 181 3.43 -21.50 20.92
C THR A 181 3.83 -20.20 20.21
N PRO A 182 4.11 -19.11 20.95
CA PRO A 182 4.61 -17.88 20.35
C PRO A 182 5.94 -18.13 19.63
N CYS A 183 5.95 -17.94 18.31
CA CYS A 183 7.13 -18.10 17.47
C CYS A 183 7.56 -16.75 16.89
N LYS A 184 8.86 -16.47 16.91
CA LYS A 184 9.44 -15.25 16.34
C LYS A 184 10.42 -15.62 15.23
N PHE A 185 10.23 -15.06 14.04
CA PHE A 185 11.24 -15.14 12.98
C PHE A 185 12.34 -14.11 13.25
N LEU A 186 13.60 -14.53 13.09
CA LEU A 186 14.76 -13.65 13.26
C LEU A 186 15.54 -13.50 11.95
N SER A 187 15.88 -12.25 11.67
CA SER A 187 16.75 -11.85 10.59
C SER A 187 18.16 -12.42 10.80
N PRO A 188 18.88 -12.77 9.73
CA PRO A 188 20.20 -13.37 9.86
C PRO A 188 21.26 -12.38 10.35
N ARG A 189 22.25 -12.83 11.11
CA ARG A 189 23.36 -11.99 11.57
C ARG A 189 24.32 -11.72 10.41
N MET A 190 24.16 -10.55 9.79
CA MET A 190 24.99 -10.10 8.68
C MET A 190 25.43 -8.66 8.91
N THR A 191 26.62 -8.32 8.44
CA THR A 191 27.07 -6.94 8.33
C THR A 191 26.26 -6.20 7.27
N HIS A 192 26.21 -4.87 7.38
CA HIS A 192 25.55 -4.03 6.38
C HIS A 192 26.09 -4.22 4.95
N LYS A 193 27.36 -4.62 4.80
CA LYS A 193 27.96 -4.91 3.49
C LYS A 193 27.45 -6.21 2.90
N GLU A 194 27.43 -7.28 3.70
CA GLU A 194 26.89 -8.58 3.28
C GLU A 194 25.41 -8.47 2.91
N ILE A 195 24.62 -7.70 3.68
CA ILE A 195 23.23 -7.40 3.33
C ILE A 195 23.13 -6.68 1.98
N ALA A 196 23.95 -5.64 1.76
CA ALA A 196 23.95 -4.90 0.49
C ALA A 196 24.30 -5.81 -0.70
N GLU A 197 25.29 -6.69 -0.53
CA GLU A 197 25.71 -7.66 -1.54
C GLU A 197 24.62 -8.68 -1.85
N LYS A 198 23.95 -9.24 -0.82
CA LYS A 198 22.81 -10.16 -0.99
C LYS A 198 21.63 -9.49 -1.69
N ILE A 199 21.26 -8.27 -1.30
CA ILE A 199 20.20 -7.50 -1.99
C ILE A 199 20.58 -7.26 -3.45
N ASN A 200 21.82 -6.85 -3.73
CA ASN A 200 22.27 -6.63 -5.09
C ASN A 200 22.23 -7.92 -5.93
N HIS A 201 22.59 -9.05 -5.34
CA HIS A 201 22.45 -10.35 -5.97
C HIS A 201 20.98 -10.67 -6.30
N TYR A 202 20.04 -10.46 -5.36
CA TYR A 202 18.61 -10.68 -5.61
C TYR A 202 18.05 -9.76 -6.70
N ILE A 203 18.46 -8.50 -6.73
CA ILE A 203 18.08 -7.54 -7.79
C ILE A 203 18.61 -8.02 -9.16
N LEU A 204 19.85 -8.51 -9.23
CA LEU A 204 20.41 -9.03 -10.48
C LEU A 204 19.61 -10.25 -10.99
N GLN A 205 19.28 -11.19 -10.09
CA GLN A 205 18.45 -12.36 -10.45
C GLN A 205 17.06 -11.94 -10.91
N TYR A 206 16.46 -10.96 -10.24
CA TYR A 206 15.18 -10.37 -10.65
C TYR A 206 15.25 -9.78 -12.07
N GLU A 207 16.24 -8.93 -12.37
CA GLU A 207 16.37 -8.28 -13.68
C GLU A 207 16.63 -9.31 -14.80
N ILE A 208 17.38 -10.37 -14.52
CA ILE A 208 17.59 -11.48 -15.47
C ILE A 208 16.27 -12.21 -15.73
N LYS A 209 15.58 -12.63 -14.67
CA LYS A 209 14.33 -13.39 -14.77
C LYS A 209 13.23 -12.57 -15.46
N LEU A 210 13.08 -11.30 -15.09
CA LEU A 210 12.07 -10.38 -15.62
C LEU A 210 12.20 -10.20 -17.14
N LYS A 211 13.43 -10.18 -17.69
CA LYS A 211 13.67 -10.10 -19.14
C LYS A 211 13.33 -11.39 -19.87
N SER A 212 13.36 -12.52 -19.17
CA SER A 212 13.15 -13.85 -19.76
C SER A 212 11.69 -14.30 -19.76
N VAL A 213 10.86 -13.74 -18.86
CA VAL A 213 9.46 -14.14 -18.73
C VAL A 213 8.55 -13.35 -19.67
N ALA A 214 7.58 -14.06 -20.26
CA ALA A 214 6.46 -13.47 -20.98
C ALA A 214 5.18 -13.54 -20.13
N GLY A 215 4.25 -12.61 -20.36
CA GLY A 215 2.98 -12.54 -19.63
C GLY A 215 3.07 -11.75 -18.32
N ASP A 216 1.96 -11.09 -17.99
CA ASP A 216 1.91 -10.15 -16.88
C ASP A 216 1.98 -10.86 -15.52
N GLU A 217 1.32 -12.00 -15.37
CA GLU A 217 1.38 -12.80 -14.13
C GLU A 217 2.80 -13.23 -13.78
N ASN A 218 3.59 -13.68 -14.77
CA ASN A 218 4.97 -14.09 -14.54
C ASN A 218 5.87 -12.90 -14.15
N LYS A 219 5.59 -11.70 -14.64
CA LYS A 219 6.32 -10.48 -14.23
C LYS A 219 5.96 -10.09 -12.79
N ILE A 220 4.68 -10.17 -12.42
CA ILE A 220 4.22 -9.95 -11.04
C ILE A 220 4.93 -10.93 -10.10
N ASP A 221 5.02 -12.22 -10.47
CA ASP A 221 5.75 -13.20 -9.68
C ASP A 221 7.23 -12.87 -9.53
N CYS A 222 7.88 -12.35 -10.57
CA CYS A 222 9.27 -11.91 -10.46
C CYS A 222 9.40 -10.77 -9.44
N ILE A 223 8.47 -9.82 -9.44
CA ILE A 223 8.43 -8.71 -8.49
C ILE A 223 8.19 -9.24 -7.07
N ILE A 224 7.16 -10.06 -6.86
CA ILE A 224 6.85 -10.66 -5.55
C ILE A 224 8.08 -11.38 -5.00
N ASN A 225 8.69 -12.28 -5.78
CA ASN A 225 9.86 -13.04 -5.36
C ASN A 225 11.04 -12.16 -4.93
N LEU A 226 11.27 -11.03 -5.62
CA LEU A 226 12.28 -10.05 -5.20
C LEU A 226 11.93 -9.47 -3.83
N ILE A 227 10.70 -8.98 -3.66
CA ILE A 227 10.27 -8.33 -2.42
C ILE A 227 10.33 -9.31 -1.24
N GLN A 228 9.81 -10.54 -1.40
CA GLN A 228 9.84 -11.56 -0.33
C GLN A 228 11.27 -11.87 0.12
N LYS A 229 12.21 -12.02 -0.82
CA LYS A 229 13.61 -12.31 -0.50
C LYS A 229 14.27 -11.20 0.30
N ILE A 230 13.99 -9.94 -0.03
CA ILE A 230 14.55 -8.79 0.68
C ILE A 230 13.84 -8.60 2.03
N GLU A 231 12.52 -8.78 2.12
CA GLU A 231 11.77 -8.64 3.37
C GLU A 231 12.21 -9.69 4.42
N ARG A 232 12.40 -10.95 4.00
CA ARG A 232 12.93 -12.03 4.87
C ARG A 232 14.36 -11.75 5.35
N LEU A 233 15.19 -11.08 4.55
CA LEU A 233 16.51 -10.62 4.99
C LEU A 233 16.41 -9.57 6.10
N HIS A 234 15.28 -8.87 6.15
CA HIS A 234 14.90 -7.86 7.13
C HIS A 234 16.05 -6.84 7.34
N PRO A 235 16.45 -6.12 6.29
CA PRO A 235 17.73 -5.41 6.25
C PRO A 235 17.83 -4.18 7.17
N PHE A 236 16.72 -3.74 7.75
CA PHE A 236 16.65 -2.62 8.68
C PHE A 236 16.26 -3.09 10.08
N ILE A 237 16.61 -2.30 11.11
CA ILE A 237 16.13 -2.52 12.48
C ILE A 237 14.61 -2.39 12.54
N ASP A 238 14.08 -1.40 11.83
CA ASP A 238 12.66 -1.06 11.74
C ASP A 238 12.32 -0.55 10.33
N GLY A 239 11.05 -0.50 9.97
CA GLY A 239 10.56 0.08 8.71
C GLY A 239 10.77 -0.78 7.45
N ASN A 240 11.04 -2.08 7.61
CA ASN A 240 11.21 -3.03 6.50
C ASN A 240 9.97 -3.06 5.59
N CYS A 241 8.82 -3.45 6.13
CA CYS A 241 7.55 -3.50 5.40
C CYS A 241 7.17 -2.17 4.70
N ARG A 242 7.33 -1.01 5.38
CA ARG A 242 7.08 0.33 4.79
C ARG A 242 7.94 0.57 3.55
N THR A 243 9.22 0.20 3.65
CA THR A 243 10.20 0.43 2.59
C THR A 243 10.04 -0.58 1.47
N LEU A 244 10.00 -1.86 1.78
CA LEU A 244 10.12 -2.92 0.80
C LEU A 244 8.75 -3.27 0.20
N VAL A 245 7.73 -3.42 1.05
CA VAL A 245 6.40 -3.86 0.64
C VAL A 245 5.51 -2.69 0.21
N MET A 246 5.52 -1.55 0.92
CA MET A 246 4.65 -0.44 0.52
C MET A 246 5.28 0.47 -0.55
N LEU A 247 6.61 0.68 -0.51
CA LEU A 247 7.30 1.55 -1.47
C LEU A 247 7.94 0.77 -2.63
N VAL A 248 8.89 -0.13 -2.37
CA VAL A 248 9.65 -0.80 -3.44
C VAL A 248 8.77 -1.71 -4.30
N LEU A 249 7.82 -2.45 -3.72
CA LEU A 249 6.82 -3.22 -4.49
C LEU A 249 6.05 -2.31 -5.46
N ASN A 250 5.42 -1.25 -4.96
CA ASN A 250 4.63 -0.33 -5.78
C ASN A 250 5.48 0.35 -6.84
N ARG A 251 6.73 0.68 -6.53
CA ARG A 251 7.72 1.19 -7.49
C ARG A 251 7.93 0.20 -8.63
N GLU A 252 8.24 -1.06 -8.33
CA GLU A 252 8.50 -2.06 -9.36
C GLU A 252 7.24 -2.43 -10.15
N LEU A 253 6.07 -2.42 -9.52
CA LEU A 253 4.79 -2.56 -10.24
C LEU A 253 4.64 -1.44 -11.28
N ILE A 254 4.75 -0.18 -10.87
CA ILE A 254 4.62 1.00 -11.76
C ILE A 254 5.69 0.99 -12.85
N ARG A 255 6.95 0.72 -12.50
CA ARG A 255 8.08 0.66 -13.45
C ARG A 255 7.82 -0.36 -14.56
N ASN A 256 7.11 -1.45 -14.26
CA ASN A 256 6.77 -2.50 -15.20
C ASN A 256 5.39 -2.35 -15.88
N GLY A 257 4.74 -1.20 -15.73
CA GLY A 257 3.48 -0.87 -16.41
C GLY A 257 2.22 -1.33 -15.68
N PHE A 258 2.35 -1.71 -14.40
CA PHE A 258 1.22 -2.08 -13.57
C PHE A 258 0.73 -0.91 -12.70
N LYS A 259 -0.47 -1.06 -12.16
CA LYS A 259 -1.02 -0.12 -11.18
C LYS A 259 -0.32 -0.33 -9.83
N PRO A 260 -0.19 0.72 -8.98
CA PRO A 260 0.13 0.50 -7.58
C PRO A 260 -1.01 -0.28 -6.90
N THR A 261 -0.70 -0.98 -5.82
CA THR A 261 -1.64 -1.84 -5.09
C THR A 261 -1.85 -1.37 -3.66
N MET A 262 -3.10 -1.47 -3.19
CA MET A 262 -3.50 -1.25 -1.80
C MET A 262 -3.66 -2.61 -1.10
N LEU A 263 -2.64 -3.06 -0.39
CA LEU A 263 -2.63 -4.39 0.21
C LEU A 263 -3.54 -4.47 1.44
N TRP A 264 -4.24 -5.61 1.58
CA TRP A 264 -5.03 -5.92 2.79
C TRP A 264 -4.17 -5.83 4.03
N ASN A 265 -3.16 -6.69 4.11
CA ASN A 265 -2.14 -6.71 5.14
C ASN A 265 -0.77 -6.90 4.48
N PRO A 266 0.09 -5.86 4.45
CA PRO A 266 1.39 -5.94 3.78
C PRO A 266 2.40 -6.82 4.52
N ASN A 267 2.19 -7.12 5.81
CA ASN A 267 3.05 -8.02 6.59
C ASN A 267 2.96 -9.49 6.16
N ARG A 268 2.13 -9.82 5.16
CA ARG A 268 2.03 -11.17 4.58
C ARG A 268 3.20 -11.54 3.67
N PHE A 269 3.98 -10.57 3.21
CA PHE A 269 5.05 -10.80 2.23
C PHE A 269 6.14 -11.76 2.72
N ASP A 270 6.31 -11.95 4.02
CA ASP A 270 7.28 -12.90 4.56
C ASP A 270 6.90 -14.37 4.30
N PHE A 271 5.67 -14.77 4.66
CA PHE A 271 5.28 -16.19 4.73
C PHE A 271 3.92 -16.50 4.09
N PHE A 272 3.47 -15.69 3.13
CA PHE A 272 2.45 -16.10 2.17
C PHE A 272 3.10 -16.60 0.88
N SER A 273 2.41 -17.47 0.16
CA SER A 273 2.92 -18.00 -1.10
C SER A 273 2.88 -16.92 -2.19
N THR A 274 3.71 -17.07 -3.22
CA THR A 274 3.70 -16.15 -4.37
C THR A 274 2.30 -16.03 -4.99
N GLU A 275 1.55 -17.13 -5.09
CA GLU A 275 0.19 -17.13 -5.61
C GLU A 275 -0.77 -16.31 -4.73
N GLN A 276 -0.74 -16.50 -3.41
CA GLN A 276 -1.58 -15.75 -2.48
C GLN A 276 -1.23 -14.25 -2.48
N LEU A 277 0.05 -13.91 -2.58
CA LEU A 277 0.49 -12.52 -2.67
C LEU A 277 0.07 -11.87 -3.98
N ARG A 278 0.08 -12.60 -5.10
CA ARG A 278 -0.48 -12.13 -6.37
C ARG A 278 -1.97 -11.85 -6.24
N GLU A 279 -2.74 -12.75 -5.62
CA GLU A 279 -4.16 -12.47 -5.35
C GLU A 279 -4.34 -11.22 -4.50
N ASP A 280 -3.54 -11.02 -3.45
CA ASP A 280 -3.60 -9.83 -2.61
C ASP A 280 -3.27 -8.55 -3.40
N ILE A 281 -2.30 -8.61 -4.33
CA ILE A 281 -2.01 -7.50 -5.25
C ILE A 281 -3.21 -7.19 -6.15
N LEU A 282 -3.81 -8.21 -6.77
CA LEU A 282 -4.97 -8.06 -7.66
C LEU A 282 -6.18 -7.50 -6.91
N LYS A 283 -6.46 -8.01 -5.71
CA LYS A 283 -7.50 -7.46 -4.82
C LYS A 283 -7.21 -6.00 -4.49
N GLY A 284 -5.95 -5.66 -4.22
CA GLY A 284 -5.54 -4.29 -3.95
C GLY A 284 -5.70 -3.35 -5.14
N TRP A 285 -5.57 -3.83 -6.38
CA TRP A 285 -5.90 -3.04 -7.58
C TRP A 285 -7.39 -2.76 -7.68
N THR A 286 -8.24 -3.76 -7.45
CA THR A 286 -9.70 -3.57 -7.41
C THR A 286 -10.10 -2.54 -6.36
N GLN A 287 -9.46 -2.54 -5.19
CA GLN A 287 -9.71 -1.52 -4.17
C GLN A 287 -9.23 -0.15 -4.64
N ALA A 288 -8.01 -0.04 -5.17
CA ALA A 288 -7.48 1.21 -5.68
C ALA A 288 -8.39 1.83 -6.77
N GLU A 289 -8.92 1.00 -7.69
CA GLU A 289 -9.87 1.44 -8.72
C GLU A 289 -11.17 1.94 -8.13
N LYS A 290 -11.72 1.24 -7.13
CA LYS A 290 -12.92 1.69 -6.41
C LYS A 290 -12.71 3.10 -5.86
N TYR A 291 -11.61 3.36 -5.15
CA TYR A 291 -11.32 4.70 -4.61
C TYR A 291 -11.09 5.74 -5.70
N GLN A 292 -10.33 5.40 -6.74
CA GLN A 292 -10.11 6.32 -7.84
C GLN A 292 -11.42 6.67 -8.54
N SER A 293 -12.37 5.74 -8.65
CA SER A 293 -13.70 6.00 -9.21
C SER A 293 -14.56 6.86 -8.28
N GLU A 294 -14.59 6.58 -6.97
CA GLU A 294 -15.31 7.38 -5.98
C GLU A 294 -14.77 8.82 -5.95
N VAL A 295 -13.45 8.99 -5.99
CA VAL A 295 -12.84 10.31 -5.93
C VAL A 295 -12.93 11.01 -7.29
N ALA A 296 -12.78 10.31 -8.41
CA ALA A 296 -13.07 10.86 -9.74
C ALA A 296 -14.52 11.35 -9.84
N ASN A 297 -15.45 10.66 -9.19
CA ASN A 297 -16.82 11.14 -9.05
C ASN A 297 -16.90 12.41 -8.19
N LEU A 298 -16.04 12.55 -7.18
CA LEU A 298 -15.96 13.74 -6.33
C LEU A 298 -15.19 14.92 -6.95
N MET A 299 -14.32 14.67 -7.94
CA MET A 299 -13.42 15.66 -8.53
C MET A 299 -14.13 16.87 -9.14
N PRO A 300 -15.24 16.70 -9.91
CA PRO A 300 -16.00 17.85 -10.40
C PRO A 300 -16.48 18.76 -9.27
N TYR A 301 -16.84 18.18 -8.12
CA TYR A 301 -17.31 18.92 -6.96
C TYR A 301 -16.19 19.58 -6.15
N GLN A 302 -14.91 19.27 -6.38
CA GLN A 302 -13.79 19.83 -5.60
C GLN A 302 -13.74 21.36 -5.66
N LYS A 303 -14.01 21.95 -6.83
CA LYS A 303 -14.06 23.42 -6.96
C LYS A 303 -15.22 24.00 -6.14
N LEU A 304 -16.34 23.27 -6.04
CA LEU A 304 -17.50 23.66 -5.25
C LEU A 304 -17.19 23.64 -3.75
N TYR A 305 -16.52 22.59 -3.26
CA TYR A 305 -16.00 22.50 -1.90
C TYR A 305 -15.11 23.70 -1.55
N ASN A 306 -14.08 23.95 -2.34
CA ASN A 306 -13.13 25.04 -2.09
C ASN A 306 -13.83 26.41 -2.05
N GLN A 307 -14.88 26.58 -2.87
CA GLN A 307 -15.68 27.80 -2.87
C GLN A 307 -16.51 27.95 -1.60
N VAL A 308 -17.11 26.87 -1.08
CA VAL A 308 -17.85 26.87 0.20
C VAL A 308 -16.92 27.28 1.34
N ASP A 309 -15.74 26.68 1.43
CA ASP A 309 -14.74 27.01 2.45
C ASP A 309 -14.29 28.48 2.36
N THR A 310 -14.02 28.95 1.14
CA THR A 310 -13.65 30.35 0.90
C THR A 310 -14.75 31.30 1.37
N LEU A 311 -16.03 31.00 1.08
CA LEU A 311 -17.16 31.80 1.55
C LEU A 311 -17.25 31.82 3.08
N TYR A 312 -17.05 30.69 3.77
CA TYR A 312 -17.02 30.68 5.23
C TYR A 312 -15.86 31.50 5.82
N ILE A 313 -14.68 31.46 5.19
CA ILE A 313 -13.53 32.30 5.57
C ILE A 313 -13.86 33.78 5.36
N ASP A 314 -14.43 34.14 4.21
CA ASP A 314 -14.80 35.51 3.89
C ASP A 314 -15.91 36.04 4.79
N ALA A 315 -16.89 35.20 5.14
CA ALA A 315 -17.93 35.54 6.10
C ALA A 315 -17.36 35.87 7.49
N ARG A 316 -16.35 35.11 7.96
CA ARG A 316 -15.67 35.39 9.23
C ARG A 316 -14.91 36.71 9.21
N LYS A 317 -14.37 37.10 8.06
CA LYS A 317 -13.61 38.36 7.87
C LYS A 317 -14.53 39.57 7.58
N SER A 318 -15.75 39.35 7.12
CA SER A 318 -16.65 40.41 6.68
C SER A 318 -17.38 41.10 7.85
N LEU A 319 -17.29 42.42 7.92
CA LEU A 319 -18.01 43.24 8.92
C LEU A 319 -19.46 43.56 8.50
N PHE A 320 -19.74 43.63 7.19
CA PHE A 320 -21.00 44.17 6.67
C PHE A 320 -21.88 43.14 5.95
N HIS A 321 -21.31 42.02 5.47
CA HIS A 321 -22.02 41.06 4.62
C HIS A 321 -21.99 39.62 5.15
N LYS A 322 -21.53 39.40 6.39
CA LYS A 322 -21.39 38.08 7.00
C LYS A 322 -22.61 37.17 6.79
N SER A 323 -23.81 37.62 7.18
CA SER A 323 -25.04 36.80 7.09
C SER A 323 -25.39 36.37 5.66
N SER A 324 -25.19 37.26 4.67
CA SER A 324 -25.43 36.95 3.26
C SER A 324 -24.42 35.93 2.73
N ILE A 325 -23.14 36.11 3.07
CA ILE A 325 -22.07 35.19 2.66
C ILE A 325 -22.25 33.81 3.30
N GLU A 326 -22.60 33.74 4.59
CA GLU A 326 -22.89 32.46 5.27
C GLU A 326 -24.11 31.75 4.69
N THR A 327 -25.16 32.49 4.34
CA THR A 327 -26.35 31.89 3.71
C THR A 327 -25.99 31.27 2.37
N LYS A 328 -25.20 31.97 1.57
CA LYS A 328 -24.69 31.46 0.29
C LYS A 328 -23.78 30.23 0.49
N ALA A 329 -22.93 30.23 1.51
CA ALA A 329 -22.09 29.06 1.84
C ALA A 329 -22.97 27.85 2.22
N ARG A 330 -23.95 28.04 3.11
CA ARG A 330 -24.90 26.98 3.52
C ARG A 330 -25.72 26.43 2.36
N ASP A 331 -26.18 27.28 1.44
CA ASP A 331 -26.96 26.83 0.27
C ASP A 331 -26.09 25.98 -0.67
N LEU A 332 -24.84 26.37 -0.90
CA LEU A 332 -23.88 25.60 -1.69
C LEU A 332 -23.48 24.29 -1.00
N GLU A 333 -23.31 24.30 0.32
CA GLU A 333 -23.04 23.10 1.13
C GLU A 333 -24.22 22.12 1.07
N LYS A 334 -25.45 22.61 1.19
CA LYS A 334 -26.65 21.78 1.05
C LYS A 334 -26.78 21.17 -0.35
N LEU A 335 -26.49 21.96 -1.38
CA LEU A 335 -26.42 21.46 -2.76
C LEU A 335 -25.37 20.35 -2.86
N LEU A 336 -24.18 20.57 -2.31
CA LEU A 336 -23.09 19.61 -2.32
C LEU A 336 -23.45 18.30 -1.62
N GLU A 337 -24.05 18.34 -0.43
CA GLU A 337 -24.53 17.14 0.27
C GLU A 337 -25.56 16.37 -0.55
N THR A 338 -26.45 17.08 -1.24
CA THR A 338 -27.44 16.45 -2.13
C THR A 338 -26.75 15.80 -3.33
N LEU A 339 -25.78 16.47 -3.96
CA LEU A 339 -25.06 15.97 -5.12
C LEU A 339 -24.26 14.69 -4.83
N LYS A 340 -23.70 14.55 -3.62
CA LYS A 340 -22.97 13.33 -3.21
C LYS A 340 -23.81 12.06 -3.25
N THR A 341 -25.09 12.18 -2.95
CA THR A 341 -26.00 11.02 -2.84
C THR A 341 -26.85 10.83 -4.09
N THR A 342 -26.69 11.70 -5.09
CA THR A 342 -27.54 11.73 -6.28
C THR A 342 -26.80 11.17 -7.49
N ALA A 343 -27.48 10.42 -8.35
CA ALA A 343 -26.87 9.90 -9.57
C ALA A 343 -26.38 11.06 -10.46
N PRO A 344 -25.31 10.89 -11.27
CA PRO A 344 -24.77 11.97 -12.10
C PRO A 344 -25.81 12.62 -13.03
N GLN A 345 -26.75 11.84 -13.58
CA GLN A 345 -27.79 12.37 -14.48
C GLN A 345 -28.80 13.27 -13.74
N ASP A 346 -29.18 12.89 -12.53
CA ASP A 346 -30.10 13.66 -11.69
C ASP A 346 -29.41 14.92 -11.10
N SER A 347 -28.07 14.87 -10.97
CA SER A 347 -27.24 15.98 -10.51
C SER A 347 -27.24 17.18 -11.47
N ILE A 348 -27.42 16.94 -12.77
CA ILE A 348 -27.51 17.98 -13.81
C ILE A 348 -28.67 18.93 -13.52
N GLU A 349 -29.85 18.39 -13.22
CA GLU A 349 -31.06 19.18 -12.98
C GLU A 349 -31.01 19.94 -11.64
N LEU A 350 -30.42 19.31 -10.61
CA LEU A 350 -30.14 19.96 -9.33
C LEU A 350 -29.23 21.18 -9.47
N ILE A 351 -28.18 21.08 -10.29
CA ILE A 351 -27.26 22.19 -10.54
C ILE A 351 -27.97 23.31 -11.30
N ARG A 352 -28.74 23.00 -12.35
CA ARG A 352 -29.52 24.01 -13.11
C ARG A 352 -30.53 24.75 -12.23
N THR A 353 -31.24 24.00 -11.37
CA THR A 353 -32.18 24.59 -10.40
C THR A 353 -31.46 25.51 -9.43
N SER A 354 -30.30 25.08 -8.91
CA SER A 354 -29.53 25.86 -7.93
C SER A 354 -28.88 27.09 -8.54
N MET A 355 -28.41 27.01 -9.79
CA MET A 355 -27.94 28.17 -10.55
C MET A 355 -29.02 29.25 -10.66
N THR A 356 -30.28 28.86 -10.86
CA THR A 356 -31.40 29.80 -10.95
C THR A 356 -31.71 30.47 -9.61
N LYS A 357 -31.67 29.70 -8.50
CA LYS A 357 -31.90 30.22 -7.14
C LYS A 357 -30.79 31.15 -6.67
N LEU A 358 -29.54 30.83 -6.98
CA LEU A 358 -28.36 31.56 -6.49
C LEU A 358 -28.02 32.82 -7.31
N LYS A 359 -28.72 33.07 -8.43
CA LYS A 359 -28.55 34.25 -9.30
C LYS A 359 -29.01 35.59 -8.68
N ILE A 360 -29.62 35.58 -7.50
CA ILE A 360 -30.43 36.72 -7.01
C ILE A 360 -29.61 37.82 -6.28
N GLY A 361 -28.29 37.69 -6.09
CA GLY A 361 -27.47 38.73 -5.41
C GLY A 361 -26.55 39.52 -6.35
N ARG A 362 -26.71 40.85 -6.45
CA ARG A 362 -25.77 41.73 -7.21
C ARG A 362 -24.32 41.49 -6.77
N GLY A 363 -23.49 41.00 -7.69
CA GLY A 363 -22.10 40.56 -7.46
C GLY A 363 -21.73 39.22 -8.11
N VAL A 364 -22.61 38.67 -8.96
CA VAL A 364 -22.49 37.34 -9.59
C VAL A 364 -21.52 37.37 -10.78
N ASP A 365 -20.34 36.77 -10.59
CA ASP A 365 -19.62 36.15 -11.71
C ASP A 365 -18.97 34.83 -11.27
N SER A 366 -18.40 34.76 -10.07
CA SER A 366 -17.64 33.56 -9.65
C SER A 366 -18.51 32.30 -9.43
N THR A 367 -19.66 32.41 -8.78
CA THR A 367 -20.49 31.24 -8.42
C THR A 367 -21.25 30.65 -9.61
N GLU A 368 -21.75 31.49 -10.52
CA GLU A 368 -22.41 30.99 -11.73
C GLU A 368 -21.40 30.30 -12.66
N ASN A 369 -20.22 30.89 -12.85
CA ASN A 369 -19.16 30.29 -13.66
C ASN A 369 -18.65 28.98 -13.04
N LEU A 370 -18.59 28.90 -11.71
CA LEU A 370 -18.28 27.67 -10.99
C LEU A 370 -19.32 26.57 -11.25
N LEU A 371 -20.61 26.88 -11.14
CA LEU A 371 -21.68 25.90 -11.37
C LEU A 371 -21.78 25.48 -12.84
N LYS A 372 -21.52 26.39 -13.79
CA LYS A 372 -21.39 26.05 -15.22
C LYS A 372 -20.21 25.11 -15.49
N ALA A 373 -19.06 25.36 -14.86
CA ALA A 373 -17.91 24.47 -14.96
C ALA A 373 -18.22 23.09 -14.38
N LEU A 374 -18.84 23.04 -13.19
CA LEU A 374 -19.29 21.80 -12.56
C LEU A 374 -20.27 21.02 -13.45
N LEU A 375 -21.25 21.71 -14.04
CA LEU A 375 -22.21 21.12 -14.98
C LEU A 375 -21.49 20.48 -16.18
N SER A 376 -20.55 21.20 -16.79
CA SER A 376 -19.76 20.68 -17.92
C SER A 376 -18.90 19.48 -17.53
N ASP A 377 -18.36 19.47 -16.32
CA ASP A 377 -17.55 18.36 -15.81
C ASP A 377 -18.41 17.11 -15.55
N ILE A 378 -19.63 17.27 -15.01
CA ILE A 378 -20.59 16.17 -14.79
C ILE A 378 -21.15 15.62 -16.10
N GLU A 379 -21.44 16.47 -17.08
CA GLU A 379 -21.91 16.04 -18.41
C GLU A 379 -20.88 15.18 -19.15
N LYS A 380 -19.58 15.31 -18.81
CA LYS A 380 -18.49 14.50 -19.36
C LYS A 380 -18.21 13.22 -18.57
N MET A 381 -18.82 13.04 -17.40
CA MET A 381 -18.63 11.81 -16.63
C MET A 381 -19.20 10.63 -17.42
N PRO A 382 -18.47 9.50 -17.51
CA PRO A 382 -18.98 8.31 -18.15
C PRO A 382 -20.28 7.89 -17.43
N SER A 383 -21.34 7.67 -18.20
CA SER A 383 -22.56 7.08 -17.66
C SER A 383 -22.19 5.74 -17.06
N LEU A 384 -22.25 5.63 -15.73
CA LEU A 384 -22.16 4.36 -15.03
C LEU A 384 -23.41 3.56 -15.40
N THR A 385 -23.41 2.94 -16.58
CA THR A 385 -24.23 1.77 -16.81
C THR A 385 -23.70 0.73 -15.85
N LEU A 386 -24.44 0.50 -14.76
CA LEU A 386 -24.27 -0.67 -13.90
C LEU A 386 -24.43 -1.91 -14.80
N SER A 387 -23.36 -2.31 -15.47
CA SER A 387 -23.35 -3.54 -16.23
C SER A 387 -23.40 -4.65 -15.19
N SER A 388 -24.50 -5.38 -15.17
CA SER A 388 -24.64 -6.64 -14.44
C SER A 388 -23.70 -7.67 -15.08
N HIS A 389 -22.41 -7.59 -14.78
CA HIS A 389 -21.45 -8.64 -15.10
C HIS A 389 -21.71 -9.81 -14.16
N SER A 390 -22.68 -10.63 -14.58
CA SER A 390 -22.80 -12.04 -14.22
C SER A 390 -21.46 -12.71 -14.52
N SER A 391 -20.79 -13.16 -13.46
CA SER A 391 -19.55 -13.92 -13.52
C SER A 391 -19.76 -15.21 -14.30
N LYS A 392 -19.21 -15.27 -15.51
CA LYS A 392 -18.81 -16.53 -16.14
C LYS A 392 -17.29 -16.52 -16.27
N LEU A 393 -16.62 -17.06 -15.26
CA LEU A 393 -15.27 -17.60 -15.39
C LEU A 393 -15.42 -19.10 -15.65
N HIS A 394 -14.92 -19.53 -16.81
CA HIS A 394 -14.66 -20.92 -17.16
C HIS A 394 -13.16 -21.14 -17.09
#